data_AF-A0A6G1XQ05-F1
#
_entry.id   AF-A0A6G1XQ05-F1
#
_cell.length_a   1.000
_cell.length_b   1.000
_cell.length_c   1.000
_cell.angle_alpha   90.00
_cell.angle_beta   90.00
_cell.angle_gamma   90.00
#
_symmetry.space_group_name_H-M   'P 1'
#
loop_
_entity.id
_entity.type
_entity.pdbx_description
1 polymer ?
#
loop_
_entity_poly.entity_id
_entity_poly.type
_entity_poly.pdbx_seq_one_letter_code
_entity_poly.pdbx_strand_id
1 'polypeptide(L)'
;ENPDEAGRYSMDVEYGQYSVTLLVEGFPPSHAGTITVYEGSRPGTLNDFLGAMTEDDARPEALRRFELMVNEVARHAGASSQSA
;
A
#
# COMPACT_ATOMS: atom_id res chain seq x y z
N GLU A 1 14.16 -11.53 13.78
CA GLU A 1 13.62 -12.18 14.98
C GLU A 1 13.52 -13.70 14.81
N ASN A 2 13.10 -14.43 15.83
CA ASN A 2 12.78 -15.86 15.71
C ASN A 2 11.26 -15.98 15.88
N PRO A 3 10.55 -16.86 15.14
CA PRO A 3 9.10 -16.93 15.25
C PRO A 3 8.67 -17.38 16.66
N ASP A 4 7.47 -16.97 17.07
CA ASP A 4 6.84 -17.42 18.32
C ASP A 4 6.50 -18.92 18.28
N GLU A 5 5.99 -19.46 19.39
CA GLU A 5 5.62 -20.89 19.51
C GLU A 5 4.56 -21.34 18.48
N ALA A 6 3.82 -20.41 17.87
CA ALA A 6 2.85 -20.66 16.82
C ALA A 6 3.41 -20.42 15.41
N GLY A 7 4.71 -20.13 15.28
CA GLY A 7 5.36 -19.85 14.01
C GLY A 7 5.13 -18.44 13.48
N ARG A 8 4.58 -17.51 14.27
CA ARG A 8 4.37 -16.12 13.84
C ARG A 8 5.67 -15.35 13.97
N TYR A 9 5.93 -14.56 12.95
CA TYR A 9 7.05 -13.64 12.92
C TYR A 9 6.52 -12.20 12.87
N SER A 10 7.17 -11.31 13.61
CA SER A 10 6.95 -9.87 13.51
C SER A 10 8.28 -9.20 13.18
N MET A 11 8.21 -8.11 12.42
CA MET A 11 9.35 -7.27 12.11
C MET A 11 8.88 -5.85 11.87
N ASP A 12 9.66 -4.89 12.34
CA ASP A 12 9.61 -3.53 11.85
C ASP A 12 10.36 -3.46 10.52
N VAL A 13 9.75 -2.81 9.53
CA VAL A 13 10.32 -2.65 8.19
C VAL A 13 10.31 -1.17 7.81
N GLU A 14 11.27 -0.78 6.98
CA GLU A 14 11.29 0.57 6.40
C GLU A 14 10.15 0.71 5.37
N TYR A 15 9.82 1.96 5.04
CA TYR A 15 8.91 2.22 3.93
C TYR A 15 9.57 1.81 2.61
N GLY A 16 8.80 1.20 1.72
CA GLY A 16 9.32 0.69 0.46
C GLY A 16 8.51 -0.46 -0.11
N GLN A 17 8.97 -0.95 -1.26
CA GLN A 17 8.38 -2.06 -1.98
C GLN A 17 9.20 -3.34 -1.75
N TYR A 18 8.50 -4.42 -1.41
CA TYR A 18 9.13 -5.69 -1.06
C TYR A 18 8.51 -6.85 -1.85
N SER A 19 9.36 -7.72 -2.39
CA SER A 19 8.93 -8.98 -3.00
C SER A 19 8.76 -10.04 -1.92
N VAL A 20 7.62 -10.71 -1.92
CA VAL A 20 7.27 -11.78 -0.99
C VAL A 20 7.43 -13.12 -1.70
N THR A 21 8.22 -14.00 -1.09
CA THR A 21 8.52 -15.34 -1.62
C THR A 21 8.24 -16.39 -0.56
N LEU A 22 7.53 -17.45 -0.92
CA LEU A 22 7.31 -18.62 -0.08
C LEU A 22 8.41 -19.65 -0.33
N LEU A 23 9.02 -20.09 0.76
CA LEU A 23 10.02 -21.16 0.78
C LEU A 23 9.47 -22.34 1.57
N VAL A 24 9.27 -23.47 0.90
CA VAL A 24 8.88 -24.74 1.53
C VAL A 24 9.98 -25.75 1.25
N GLU A 25 10.45 -26.44 2.29
CA GLU A 25 11.51 -27.43 2.16
C GLU A 25 11.15 -28.50 1.11
N GLY A 26 12.06 -28.76 0.17
CA GLY A 26 11.85 -29.71 -0.92
C GLY A 26 11.12 -29.15 -2.15
N PHE A 27 10.69 -27.88 -2.14
CA PHE A 27 10.03 -27.23 -3.29
C PHE A 27 10.80 -25.98 -3.76
N PRO A 28 10.75 -25.64 -5.06
CA PRO A 28 11.29 -24.37 -5.54
C PRO A 28 10.61 -23.18 -4.85
N PRO A 29 11.34 -22.08 -4.57
CA PRO A 29 10.74 -20.86 -4.07
C PRO A 29 9.63 -20.35 -4.99
N SER A 30 8.51 -19.92 -4.42
CA SER A 30 7.36 -19.42 -5.16
C SER A 30 7.10 -17.95 -4.84
N HIS A 31 6.97 -17.11 -5.86
CA HIS A 31 6.62 -15.71 -5.67
C HIS A 31 5.16 -15.59 -5.23
N ALA A 32 4.93 -15.04 -4.04
CA ALA A 32 3.60 -14.85 -3.49
C ALA A 32 2.98 -13.50 -3.88
N GLY A 33 3.82 -12.50 -4.14
CA GLY A 33 3.38 -11.18 -4.54
C GLY A 33 4.36 -10.09 -4.13
N THR A 34 3.94 -8.85 -4.34
CA THR A 34 4.68 -7.66 -3.92
C THR A 34 3.83 -6.89 -2.92
N ILE A 35 4.45 -6.39 -1.85
CA ILE A 35 3.82 -5.49 -0.89
C ILE A 35 4.47 -4.12 -0.94
N THR A 36 3.70 -3.10 -0.57
CA THR A 36 4.20 -1.72 -0.42
C THR A 36 3.90 -1.23 0.99
N VAL A 37 4.94 -0.78 1.69
CA VAL A 37 4.85 -0.16 3.01
C VAL A 37 5.02 1.35 2.81
N TYR A 38 3.97 2.11 3.10
CA TYR A 38 3.98 3.56 3.08
C TYR A 38 4.33 4.10 4.46
N GLU A 39 4.81 5.35 4.54
CA GLU A 39 5.15 6.02 5.80
C GLU A 39 3.99 6.02 6.82
N GLY A 40 2.74 6.13 6.33
CA GLY A 40 1.53 6.09 7.15
C GLY A 40 0.86 4.72 7.27
N SER A 41 1.50 3.64 6.81
CA SER A 41 0.92 2.30 6.88
C SER A 41 0.69 1.89 8.34
N ARG A 42 -0.52 1.39 8.63
CA ARG A 42 -0.82 0.79 9.93
C ARG A 42 -0.15 -0.58 10.04
N PRO A 43 0.30 -0.99 11.24
CA PRO A 43 0.73 -2.36 11.47
C PRO A 43 -0.37 -3.36 11.05
N GLY A 44 0.04 -4.46 10.45
CA GLY A 44 -0.85 -5.48 9.90
C GLY A 44 -0.10 -6.78 9.63
N THR A 45 -0.82 -7.82 9.22
CA THR A 45 -0.24 -9.09 8.82
C THR A 45 0.29 -9.01 7.39
N LEU A 46 1.24 -9.88 7.03
CA LEU A 46 1.72 -10.00 5.66
C LEU A 46 0.58 -10.14 4.63
N ASN A 47 -0.47 -10.88 4.97
CA ASN A 47 -1.63 -11.05 4.10
C ASN A 47 -2.46 -9.77 3.96
N ASP A 48 -2.52 -8.92 4.99
CA ASP A 48 -3.19 -7.62 4.89
C ASP A 48 -2.47 -6.73 3.86
N PHE A 49 -1.14 -6.79 3.82
CA PHE A 49 -0.34 -6.06 2.84
C PHE A 49 -0.40 -6.68 1.44
N LEU A 50 -0.42 -8.02 1.31
CA LEU A 50 -0.56 -8.70 0.01
C LEU A 50 -1.93 -8.48 -0.63
N GLY A 51 -2.98 -8.32 0.18
CA GLY A 51 -4.33 -8.03 -0.28
C GLY A 51 -4.68 -6.55 -0.38
N ALA A 52 -3.75 -5.65 -0.01
CA ALA A 52 -4.00 -4.22 -0.07
C ALA A 52 -4.06 -3.76 -1.53
N MET A 53 -5.04 -2.91 -1.85
CA MET A 53 -5.03 -2.23 -3.15
C MET A 53 -3.84 -1.27 -3.22
N THR A 54 -3.09 -1.37 -4.30
CA THR A 54 -1.96 -0.51 -4.65
C THR A 54 -2.39 0.56 -5.66
N GLU A 55 -1.51 1.54 -5.91
CA GLU A 55 -1.75 2.54 -6.95
C GLU A 55 -1.87 1.89 -8.34
N ASP A 56 -1.14 0.80 -8.59
CA ASP A 56 -1.19 0.04 -9.84
C ASP A 56 -2.55 -0.66 -10.06
N ASP A 57 -3.30 -0.93 -8.99
CA ASP A 57 -4.64 -1.51 -9.07
C ASP A 57 -5.71 -0.46 -9.43
N ALA A 58 -5.39 0.83 -9.32
CA ALA A 58 -6.32 1.90 -9.61
C ALA A 58 -6.48 2.09 -11.13
N ARG A 59 -7.73 2.08 -11.60
CA ARG A 59 -8.02 2.35 -13.02
C ARG A 59 -7.58 3.78 -13.38
N PRO A 60 -6.81 3.99 -14.47
CA PRO A 60 -6.31 5.32 -14.84
C PRO A 60 -7.39 6.39 -14.98
N GLU A 61 -8.58 6.01 -15.45
CA GLU A 61 -9.72 6.94 -15.55
C GLU A 61 -10.25 7.40 -14.18
N ALA A 62 -10.25 6.51 -13.17
CA ALA A 62 -10.69 6.85 -11.83
C ALA A 62 -9.71 7.85 -11.18
N LEU A 63 -8.40 7.62 -11.35
CA LEU A 63 -7.36 8.56 -10.90
C LEU A 63 -7.53 9.94 -11.56
N ARG A 64 -7.69 9.99 -12.89
CA ARG A 64 -7.92 11.24 -13.61
C ARG A 64 -9.15 12.00 -13.13
N ARG A 65 -10.27 11.30 -12.91
CA ARG A 65 -11.51 11.95 -12.42
C ARG A 65 -11.33 12.52 -11.02
N PHE A 66 -10.59 11.81 -10.16
CA PHE A 66 -10.27 12.28 -8.82
C PHE A 66 -9.41 13.56 -8.87
N GLU A 67 -8.36 13.60 -9.68
CA GLU A 67 -7.52 14.80 -9.87
C GLU A 67 -8.34 16.01 -10.35
N LEU A 68 -9.25 15.81 -11.30
CA LEU A 68 -10.16 16.86 -11.77
C LEU A 68 -11.05 17.42 -10.65
N MET A 69 -11.60 16.53 -9.82
CA MET A 69 -12.41 16.93 -8.66
C MET A 69 -11.59 17.74 -7.64
N VAL A 70 -10.37 17.29 -7.32
CA VAL A 70 -9.47 17.99 -6.38
C VAL A 70 -9.12 19.38 -6.89
N ASN A 71 -8.78 19.51 -8.17
CA ASN A 71 -8.47 20.80 -8.79
C ASN A 71 -9.65 21.75 -8.75
N GLU A 72 -10.87 21.25 -9.00
CA GLU A 72 -12.07 22.08 -8.94
C GLU A 72 -12.35 22.57 -7.52
N VAL A 73 -12.22 21.70 -6.51
CA VAL A 73 -12.36 22.10 -5.09
C VAL A 73 -11.33 23.16 -4.71
N ALA A 74 -10.06 23.00 -5.10
CA ALA A 74 -9.00 23.97 -4.83
C ALA A 74 -9.29 25.33 -5.48
N ARG A 75 -9.79 25.33 -6.72
CA ARG A 75 -10.18 26.55 -7.45
C ARG A 75 -11.32 27.29 -6.76
N HIS A 76 -12.37 26.57 -6.33
CA HIS A 76 -13.48 27.19 -5.60
C HIS A 76 -13.03 27.76 -4.25
N ALA A 77 -12.24 27.02 -3.47
CA ALA A 77 -11.72 27.50 -2.19
C ALA A 77 -10.86 28.76 -2.34
N GLY A 78 -10.02 28.83 -3.37
CA GLY A 78 -9.23 30.02 -3.69
C GLY A 78 -10.09 31.23 -4.09
N ALA A 79 -11.10 31.01 -4.93
CA ALA A 79 -12.02 32.07 -5.35
C ALA A 79 -12.86 32.60 -4.17
N SER A 80 -13.32 31.73 -3.27
CA SER A 80 -14.03 32.14 -2.04
C SER A 80 -13.14 32.95 -1.10
N SER A 81 -11.85 32.61 -1.00
CA SER A 81 -10.89 33.32 -0.14
C SER A 81 -10.48 34.69 -0.69
N GLN A 82 -10.52 34.90 -2.01
CA GLN A 82 -10.25 36.19 -2.64
C GLN A 82 -11.48 37.13 -2.65
N SER A 83 -12.67 36.58 -2.44
CA SER A 83 -13.94 37.32 -2.48
C SER A 83 -14.44 37.75 -1.08
N ALA A 84 -13.65 37.49 -0.03
CA ALA A 84 -13.90 37.85 1.37
C ALA A 84 -12.93 38.95 1.83
#